data_AF-A0A1I4PM15-F1
#
_entry.id   AF-A0A1I4PM15-F1
#
_cell.length_a   1.000
_cell.length_b   1.000
_cell.length_c   1.000
_cell.angle_alpha   90.00
_cell.angle_beta   90.00
_cell.angle_gamma   90.00
#
_symmetry.space_group_name_H-M   'P 1'
#
loop_
_entity.id
_entity.type
_entity.pdbx_description
1 polymer ?
#
loop_
_entity_poly.entity_id
_entity_poly.type
_entity_poly.pdbx_seq_one_letter_code
_entity_poly.pdbx_strand_id
1 'polypeptide(L)'
;MARSIHRRGINEGIEVVGAVGERISLTLNKWAKLDFFIKGTLEGSLIVQLQTPLNFFEEIGLATRVHAVLKAAVAIGLESDLTVGQIINRVTQRPEMSGPAGQLFKTIMDEIQIEGVLYGQLAVAVMAYADLIATFDIFGAEGFELVCDAGYGFIVGGGYRCYLKANIDSLRRVVQRLSDIFIYEVLREVKKLGLSRDSFFQLEFMFRNVFRLSYELGFRLKHYDNSSDPAYEIRRSVIEIFIGEGQWWILRRISQSTGTFIQNLLNNSNLRSSGDVLSLLRLIETTPMEAKELRSYTQKFVQNANQITPRIHANIINSWLQNISALWACLTLLEVLSRSFADGTSFFYGEPKVTSPIPERVRSWIYTQLQKPESEELTLNDLKNYLLGEPLSSLLDRETDVPYFLEQLYTKFFFSESPTERVRLLLNYLPESISPEDIYIEYIRSDLSLILERQLSANLKNRIGQRFTGQQEISILIQSALFPMTTIVTDHVLTSLINGNISNEDQ
;
A
#
# COMPACT_ATOMS: atom_id res chain seq x y z
N MET A 1 -3.36 43.80 -14.94
CA MET A 1 -2.11 43.04 -15.12
C MET A 1 -2.47 41.60 -15.40
N ALA A 2 -2.38 41.17 -16.65
CA ALA A 2 -2.69 39.81 -17.10
C ALA A 2 -1.50 38.90 -16.84
N ARG A 3 -1.66 37.86 -16.01
CA ARG A 3 -0.74 36.72 -15.98
C ARG A 3 -1.16 35.78 -17.11
N SER A 4 -0.28 35.60 -18.10
CA SER A 4 -0.44 34.62 -19.15
C SER A 4 -0.45 33.22 -18.54
N ILE A 5 -1.55 32.50 -18.70
CA ILE A 5 -1.56 31.06 -18.54
C ILE A 5 -0.73 30.53 -19.72
N HIS A 6 0.50 30.12 -19.45
CA HIS A 6 1.30 29.38 -20.41
C HIS A 6 0.53 28.11 -20.80
N ARG A 7 -0.07 28.12 -22.00
CA ARG A 7 -0.33 26.89 -22.76
C ARG A 7 1.02 26.25 -23.05
N ARG A 8 1.51 25.40 -22.16
CA ARG A 8 2.60 24.45 -22.43
C ARG A 8 2.01 23.06 -22.38
N GLY A 9 2.32 22.28 -23.40
CA GLY A 9 1.68 21.01 -23.73
C GLY A 9 1.60 20.94 -25.24
N ILE A 10 2.65 20.44 -25.87
CA ILE A 10 2.68 20.10 -27.28
C ILE A 10 1.62 19.02 -27.50
N ASN A 11 0.65 19.28 -28.38
CA ASN A 11 -0.42 18.37 -28.78
C ASN A 11 0.13 17.23 -29.66
N GLU A 12 0.96 16.37 -29.08
CA GLU A 12 1.34 15.10 -29.69
C GLU A 12 0.90 13.99 -28.73
N GLY A 13 -0.39 13.66 -28.78
CA GLY A 13 -0.97 12.52 -28.08
C GLY A 13 -1.52 11.53 -29.10
N ILE A 14 -1.29 10.24 -28.88
CA ILE A 14 -1.95 9.19 -29.65
C ILE A 14 -3.41 9.16 -29.20
N GLU A 15 -4.34 9.42 -30.12
CA GLU A 15 -5.76 9.25 -29.90
C GLU A 15 -6.05 7.75 -29.77
N VAL A 16 -6.40 7.28 -28.58
CA VAL A 16 -6.80 5.88 -28.38
C VAL A 16 -8.23 5.71 -28.92
N VAL A 17 -8.36 5.54 -30.24
CA VAL A 17 -9.61 5.20 -30.90
C VAL A 17 -9.76 3.68 -30.93
N GLY A 18 -10.73 3.15 -30.20
CA GLY A 18 -11.04 1.71 -30.21
C GLY A 18 -11.90 1.23 -29.03
N ALA A 19 -11.92 -0.09 -28.81
CA ALA A 19 -12.78 -0.79 -27.85
C ALA A 19 -12.68 -0.29 -26.38
N VAL A 20 -11.55 0.30 -25.99
CA VAL A 20 -11.36 0.93 -24.68
C VAL A 20 -12.14 2.25 -24.58
N GLY A 21 -12.12 3.07 -25.64
CA GLY A 21 -12.90 4.31 -25.74
C GLY A 21 -14.42 4.05 -25.76
N GLU A 22 -14.86 2.99 -26.43
CA GLU A 22 -16.26 2.53 -26.36
C GLU A 22 -16.65 2.05 -24.96
N ARG A 23 -15.79 1.30 -24.26
CA ARG A 23 -16.04 0.84 -22.89
C ARG A 23 -16.11 1.99 -21.88
N ILE A 24 -15.21 2.97 -21.99
CA ILE A 24 -15.22 4.17 -21.16
C ILE A 24 -16.49 4.99 -21.46
N SER A 25 -16.84 5.16 -22.74
CA SER A 25 -18.08 5.83 -23.13
C SER A 25 -19.34 5.10 -22.63
N LEU A 26 -19.38 3.76 -22.69
CA LEU A 26 -20.47 2.95 -22.14
C LEU A 26 -20.58 3.08 -20.62
N THR A 27 -19.44 3.11 -19.92
CA THR A 27 -19.39 3.24 -18.46
C THR A 27 -19.78 4.65 -18.04
N LEU A 28 -19.26 5.68 -18.69
CA LEU A 28 -19.66 7.07 -18.47
C LEU A 28 -21.12 7.31 -18.83
N ASN A 29 -21.67 6.68 -19.87
CA ASN A 29 -23.11 6.73 -20.18
C ASN A 29 -23.97 6.01 -19.14
N LYS A 30 -23.46 4.95 -18.50
CA LYS A 30 -24.12 4.33 -17.33
C LYS A 30 -24.06 5.24 -16.10
N TRP A 31 -22.98 5.99 -15.93
CA TRP A 31 -22.81 6.96 -14.84
C TRP A 31 -23.62 8.25 -15.08
N ALA A 32 -23.80 8.68 -16.33
CA ALA A 32 -24.65 9.81 -16.70
C ALA A 32 -26.14 9.55 -16.46
N LYS A 33 -26.54 8.28 -16.34
CA LYS A 33 -27.89 7.86 -15.92
C LYS A 33 -28.11 7.89 -14.40
N LEU A 34 -27.09 8.25 -13.60
CA LEU A 34 -27.26 8.50 -12.18
C LEU A 34 -28.10 9.77 -12.00
N ASP A 35 -29.11 9.74 -11.12
CA ASP A 35 -30.04 10.85 -10.76
C ASP A 35 -29.34 12.13 -10.23
N PHE A 36 -28.01 12.19 -10.30
CA PHE A 36 -27.20 13.38 -10.08
C PHE A 36 -27.28 14.40 -11.23
N PHE A 37 -27.51 13.94 -12.46
CA PHE A 37 -27.55 14.80 -13.65
C PHE A 37 -28.97 14.74 -14.24
N ILE A 38 -29.65 15.87 -14.29
CA ILE A 38 -31.11 16.00 -14.43
C ILE A 38 -31.69 15.39 -15.72
N LYS A 39 -32.93 14.90 -15.58
CA LYS A 39 -33.89 14.49 -16.62
C LYS A 39 -34.08 15.56 -17.70
N GLY A 40 -33.62 15.28 -18.92
CA GLY A 40 -34.00 16.02 -20.13
C GLY A 40 -33.73 15.18 -21.38
N THR A 41 -34.76 14.97 -22.20
CA THR A 41 -34.65 14.32 -23.52
C THR A 41 -34.32 15.34 -24.59
N LEU A 42 -33.11 15.32 -25.17
CA LEU A 42 -32.79 15.83 -26.52
C LEU A 42 -31.32 15.56 -26.90
N GLU A 43 -31.05 15.57 -28.20
CA GLU A 43 -29.77 15.22 -28.86
C GLU A 43 -28.56 15.95 -28.25
N GLY A 44 -27.78 15.20 -27.48
CA GLY A 44 -26.48 15.60 -26.95
C GLY A 44 -25.37 14.79 -27.62
N SER A 45 -24.26 15.43 -27.96
CA SER A 45 -23.04 14.73 -28.37
C SER A 45 -22.04 14.76 -27.21
N LEU A 46 -21.60 13.58 -26.78
CA LEU A 46 -20.52 13.38 -25.81
C LEU A 46 -19.24 13.07 -26.60
N ILE A 47 -18.20 13.87 -26.44
CA ILE A 47 -16.88 13.63 -27.02
C ILE A 47 -15.92 13.39 -25.86
N VAL A 48 -15.30 12.20 -25.82
CA VAL A 48 -14.27 11.84 -24.84
C VAL A 48 -12.93 11.76 -25.57
N GLN A 49 -11.97 12.57 -25.13
CA GLN A 49 -10.59 12.54 -25.60
C GLN A 49 -9.71 12.08 -24.44
N LEU A 50 -8.99 10.98 -24.67
CA LEU A 50 -7.96 10.49 -23.75
C LEU A 50 -6.61 10.80 -24.35
N GLN A 51 -5.75 11.45 -23.57
CA GLN A 51 -4.39 11.76 -23.92
C GLN A 51 -3.48 11.30 -22.78
N THR A 52 -2.49 10.48 -23.11
CA THR A 52 -1.36 10.20 -22.24
C THR A 52 -0.17 10.99 -22.79
N PRO A 53 0.62 11.71 -21.97
CA PRO A 53 1.88 12.29 -22.42
C PRO A 53 2.79 11.20 -22.99
N LEU A 54 3.51 11.51 -24.08
CA LEU A 54 4.37 10.55 -24.79
C LEU A 54 5.66 10.20 -24.03
N ASN A 55 6.00 10.92 -22.95
CA ASN A 55 7.23 10.72 -22.20
C ASN A 55 6.96 10.06 -20.84
N PHE A 56 6.92 8.74 -20.79
CA PHE A 56 6.72 7.97 -19.56
C PHE A 56 7.85 8.10 -18.52
N PHE A 57 9.00 8.67 -18.88
CA PHE A 57 10.14 8.84 -17.98
C PHE A 57 10.12 10.20 -17.26
N GLU A 58 9.64 11.24 -17.93
CA GLU A 58 9.53 12.59 -17.34
C GLU A 58 8.10 12.95 -16.91
N GLU A 59 7.08 12.43 -17.60
CA GLU A 59 5.65 12.77 -17.46
C GLU A 59 4.77 11.50 -17.54
N ILE A 60 4.49 10.84 -16.41
CA ILE A 60 3.38 9.87 -16.34
C ILE A 60 2.15 10.63 -15.92
N GLY A 61 1.24 10.78 -16.88
CA GLY A 61 -0.02 11.43 -16.65
C GLY A 61 -1.15 10.87 -17.50
N LEU A 62 -2.37 11.11 -17.05
CA LEU A 62 -3.58 10.83 -17.82
C LEU A 62 -4.38 12.12 -17.92
N ALA A 63 -4.46 12.67 -19.12
CA ALA A 63 -5.36 13.77 -19.43
C ALA A 63 -6.62 13.20 -20.09
N THR A 64 -7.73 13.22 -19.37
CA THR A 64 -9.06 12.94 -19.92
C THR A 64 -9.77 14.26 -20.12
N ARG A 65 -10.18 14.55 -21.35
CA ARG A 65 -11.12 15.63 -21.64
C ARG A 65 -12.46 15.04 -22.05
N VAL A 66 -13.50 15.38 -21.32
CA VAL A 66 -14.88 15.05 -21.64
C VAL A 66 -15.60 16.34 -21.99
N HIS A 67 -16.02 16.46 -23.25
CA HIS A 67 -16.78 17.59 -23.75
C HIS A 67 -18.21 17.15 -24.05
N ALA A 68 -19.18 17.74 -23.36
CA ALA A 68 -20.59 17.52 -23.62
C ALA A 68 -21.21 18.81 -24.20
N VAL A 69 -21.81 18.69 -25.38
CA VAL A 69 -22.56 19.77 -26.02
C VAL A 69 -24.04 19.43 -26.01
N LEU A 70 -24.83 20.31 -25.41
CA LEU A 70 -26.29 20.23 -25.39
C LEU A 70 -26.86 21.38 -26.22
N LYS A 71 -27.48 21.05 -27.36
CA LYS A 71 -28.20 22.01 -28.19
C LYS A 71 -29.67 22.08 -27.76
N ALA A 72 -29.94 22.63 -26.59
CA ALA A 72 -31.29 23.08 -26.22
C ALA A 72 -31.23 24.06 -25.04
N ALA A 73 -31.92 25.19 -25.19
CA ALA A 73 -31.91 26.29 -24.25
C ALA A 73 -32.91 26.08 -23.11
N VAL A 74 -32.45 25.63 -21.94
CA VAL A 74 -33.14 25.87 -20.66
C VAL A 74 -32.09 25.99 -19.56
N ALA A 75 -32.11 27.11 -18.85
CA ALA A 75 -31.25 27.39 -17.70
C ALA A 75 -31.56 26.42 -16.56
N ILE A 76 -30.59 25.59 -16.20
CA ILE A 76 -30.61 24.78 -14.98
C ILE A 76 -29.37 25.17 -14.19
N GLY A 77 -29.56 25.89 -13.09
CA GLY A 77 -28.51 26.10 -12.10
C GLY A 77 -28.20 24.77 -11.41
N LEU A 78 -26.94 24.36 -11.44
CA LEU A 78 -26.44 23.26 -10.61
C LEU A 78 -26.19 23.82 -9.20
N GLU A 79 -27.20 23.72 -8.34
CA GLU A 79 -27.02 23.88 -6.90
C GLU A 79 -26.68 22.49 -6.34
N SER A 80 -25.43 22.31 -5.90
CA SER A 80 -24.95 21.05 -5.33
C SER A 80 -24.28 21.32 -4.00
N ASP A 81 -25.04 21.17 -2.91
CA ASP A 81 -24.55 21.17 -1.52
C ASP A 81 -23.87 19.85 -1.13
N LEU A 82 -23.15 19.22 -2.07
CA LEU A 82 -22.47 17.95 -1.82
C LEU A 82 -21.03 18.20 -1.43
N THR A 83 -20.69 17.81 -0.20
CA THR A 83 -19.30 17.77 0.24
C THR A 83 -18.57 16.59 -0.40
N VAL A 84 -17.26 16.73 -0.58
CA VAL A 84 -16.37 15.65 -1.04
C VAL A 84 -16.59 14.36 -0.23
N GLY A 85 -16.74 14.48 1.09
CA GLY A 85 -17.04 13.34 1.97
C GLY A 85 -18.37 12.66 1.64
N GLN A 86 -19.39 13.41 1.23
CA GLN A 86 -20.67 12.83 0.78
C GLN A 86 -20.55 12.15 -0.58
N ILE A 87 -19.71 12.64 -1.50
CA ILE A 87 -19.41 11.98 -2.78
C ILE A 87 -18.69 10.65 -2.53
N ILE A 88 -17.64 10.65 -1.71
CA ILE A 88 -16.90 9.43 -1.33
C ILE A 88 -17.83 8.42 -0.65
N ASN A 89 -18.66 8.87 0.30
CA ASN A 89 -19.62 7.99 0.98
C ASN A 89 -20.66 7.41 0.01
N ARG A 90 -21.15 8.18 -0.96
CA ARG A 90 -22.10 7.68 -1.97
C ARG A 90 -21.47 6.71 -2.96
N VAL A 91 -20.20 6.91 -3.32
CA VAL A 91 -19.46 5.97 -4.18
C VAL A 91 -19.18 4.67 -3.42
N THR A 92 -18.72 4.75 -2.19
CA THR A 92 -18.37 3.57 -1.35
C THR A 92 -19.59 2.76 -0.89
N GLN A 93 -20.79 3.34 -0.88
CA GLN A 93 -22.05 2.63 -0.59
C GLN A 93 -22.53 1.73 -1.74
N ARG A 94 -21.88 1.76 -2.91
CA ARG A 94 -22.29 0.93 -4.04
C ARG A 94 -21.87 -0.53 -3.87
N PRO A 95 -22.71 -1.50 -4.27
CA PRO A 95 -22.36 -2.91 -4.23
C PRO A 95 -21.05 -3.24 -4.95
N GLU A 96 -20.76 -2.55 -6.06
CA GLU A 96 -19.54 -2.72 -6.85
C GLU A 96 -18.27 -2.25 -6.11
N MET A 97 -18.44 -1.38 -5.10
CA MET A 97 -17.36 -0.83 -4.26
C MET A 97 -17.21 -1.57 -2.92
N SER A 98 -17.94 -2.68 -2.70
CA SER A 98 -17.89 -3.45 -1.45
C SER A 98 -16.66 -4.37 -1.30
N GLY A 99 -15.73 -4.35 -2.27
CA GLY A 99 -14.57 -5.24 -2.34
C GLY A 99 -13.21 -4.51 -2.37
N PRO A 100 -12.14 -5.20 -2.81
CA PRO A 100 -10.78 -4.66 -2.88
C PRO A 100 -10.68 -3.33 -3.64
N ALA A 101 -11.43 -3.19 -4.74
CA ALA A 101 -11.48 -1.96 -5.54
C ALA A 101 -11.96 -0.74 -4.71
N GLY A 102 -12.96 -0.94 -3.84
CA GLY A 102 -13.45 0.14 -2.97
C GLY A 102 -12.47 0.50 -1.86
N GLN A 103 -11.72 -0.48 -1.33
CA GLN A 103 -10.64 -0.22 -0.36
C GLN A 103 -9.50 0.59 -0.99
N LEU A 104 -9.06 0.21 -2.19
CA LEU A 104 -8.03 0.96 -2.94
C LEU A 104 -8.51 2.39 -3.23
N PHE A 105 -9.75 2.55 -3.71
CA PHE A 105 -10.34 3.87 -3.94
C PHE A 105 -10.37 4.71 -2.66
N LYS A 106 -10.87 4.15 -1.55
CA LYS A 106 -10.90 4.85 -0.26
C LYS A 106 -9.50 5.27 0.19
N THR A 107 -8.51 4.41 -0.01
CA THR A 107 -7.11 4.68 0.36
C THR A 107 -6.53 5.84 -0.43
N ILE A 108 -6.79 5.91 -1.74
CA ILE A 108 -6.41 7.05 -2.58
C ILE A 108 -7.09 8.32 -2.06
N MET A 109 -8.40 8.27 -1.80
CA MET A 109 -9.15 9.43 -1.34
C MET A 109 -8.74 9.93 0.05
N ASP A 110 -8.30 9.04 0.94
CA ASP A 110 -7.77 9.38 2.27
C ASP A 110 -6.45 10.17 2.20
N GLU A 111 -5.75 10.13 1.06
CA GLU A 111 -4.43 10.74 0.83
C GLU A 111 -4.49 12.01 -0.03
N ILE A 112 -5.67 12.33 -0.57
CA ILE A 112 -5.89 13.48 -1.43
C ILE A 112 -6.39 14.67 -0.60
N GLN A 113 -5.68 15.78 -0.67
CA GLN A 113 -6.18 17.08 -0.22
C GLN A 113 -6.86 17.80 -1.38
N ILE A 114 -8.15 18.13 -1.25
CA ILE A 114 -8.89 18.82 -2.30
C ILE A 114 -8.96 20.31 -2.02
N GLU A 115 -8.30 21.09 -2.88
CA GLU A 115 -8.37 22.54 -2.95
C GLU A 115 -9.30 22.94 -4.10
N GLY A 116 -10.29 23.80 -3.83
CA GLY A 116 -11.28 24.19 -4.80
C GLY A 116 -11.43 25.70 -4.91
N VAL A 117 -11.51 26.22 -6.14
CA VAL A 117 -11.89 27.62 -6.38
C VAL A 117 -12.93 27.70 -7.48
N LEU A 118 -14.02 28.42 -7.21
CA LEU A 118 -15.09 28.70 -8.16
C LEU A 118 -14.91 30.14 -8.68
N TYR A 119 -14.79 30.28 -10.00
CA TYR A 119 -14.72 31.58 -10.65
C TYR A 119 -15.95 31.78 -11.54
N GLY A 120 -16.59 32.93 -11.41
CA GLY A 120 -17.54 33.41 -12.42
C GLY A 120 -16.78 33.96 -13.63
N GLN A 121 -17.13 33.52 -14.83
CA GLN A 121 -16.59 34.06 -16.08
C GLN A 121 -17.72 34.69 -16.90
N LEU A 122 -17.50 35.90 -17.40
CA LEU A 122 -18.40 36.55 -18.36
C LEU A 122 -17.91 36.19 -19.77
N ALA A 123 -18.75 35.47 -20.53
CA ALA A 123 -18.41 34.98 -21.86
C ALA A 123 -19.55 35.26 -22.85
N VAL A 124 -19.20 35.74 -24.05
CA VAL A 124 -20.15 35.99 -25.13
C VAL A 124 -20.02 34.86 -26.16
N ALA A 125 -20.93 33.89 -26.10
CA ALA A 125 -21.08 32.80 -27.09
C ALA A 125 -22.54 32.31 -27.10
N VAL A 126 -22.96 31.49 -28.09
CA VAL A 126 -24.38 31.12 -28.37
C VAL A 126 -24.65 29.61 -28.14
N MET A 127 -23.99 28.98 -27.14
CA MET A 127 -24.15 27.54 -26.86
C MET A 127 -24.00 27.23 -25.36
N ALA A 128 -24.69 26.19 -24.89
CA ALA A 128 -24.47 25.59 -23.58
C ALA A 128 -23.45 24.44 -23.70
N TYR A 129 -22.42 24.45 -22.86
CA TYR A 129 -21.39 23.41 -22.87
C TYR A 129 -20.95 23.06 -21.45
N ALA A 130 -20.52 21.82 -21.29
CA ALA A 130 -19.79 21.36 -20.11
C ALA A 130 -18.49 20.69 -20.57
N ASP A 131 -17.37 21.24 -20.14
CA ASP A 131 -16.03 20.71 -20.32
C ASP A 131 -15.55 20.18 -18.97
N LEU A 132 -15.21 18.90 -18.91
CA LEU A 132 -14.50 18.31 -17.79
C LEU A 132 -13.11 17.91 -18.30
N ILE A 133 -12.08 18.51 -17.75
CA ILE A 133 -10.69 18.13 -17.99
C ILE A 133 -10.17 17.56 -16.67
N ALA A 134 -9.85 16.28 -16.67
CA ALA A 134 -9.16 15.62 -15.58
C ALA A 134 -7.74 15.30 -16.03
N THR A 135 -6.75 15.96 -15.45
CA THR A 135 -5.33 15.72 -15.66
C THR A 135 -4.76 15.10 -14.41
N PHE A 136 -4.15 13.94 -14.54
CA PHE A 136 -3.35 13.33 -13.50
C PHE A 136 -1.89 13.46 -13.89
N ASP A 137 -1.03 13.87 -12.96
CA ASP A 137 0.41 13.94 -13.16
C ASP A 137 1.11 13.47 -11.89
N ILE A 138 1.97 12.46 -12.06
CA ILE A 138 2.74 11.85 -10.97
C ILE A 138 4.04 12.62 -10.72
N PHE A 139 4.53 13.40 -11.69
CA PHE A 139 5.89 13.90 -11.71
C PHE A 139 6.04 15.43 -11.67
N GLY A 140 5.06 16.19 -12.14
CA GLY A 140 5.06 17.65 -12.08
C GLY A 140 4.34 18.20 -10.85
N ALA A 141 3.02 18.30 -10.91
CA ALA A 141 2.19 18.69 -9.77
C ALA A 141 1.59 17.43 -9.14
N GLU A 142 2.33 16.76 -8.24
CA GLU A 142 1.93 15.48 -7.61
C GLU A 142 0.44 15.45 -7.21
N GLY A 143 -0.40 14.79 -8.02
CA GLY A 143 -1.83 14.72 -7.76
C GLY A 143 -2.73 14.74 -9.00
N PHE A 144 -4.00 15.05 -8.75
CA PHE A 144 -5.06 15.13 -9.75
C PHE A 144 -5.53 16.58 -9.87
N GLU A 145 -5.62 17.09 -11.09
CA GLU A 145 -6.24 18.38 -11.38
C GLU A 145 -7.51 18.12 -12.19
N LEU A 146 -8.63 18.61 -11.68
CA LEU A 146 -9.93 18.50 -12.30
C LEU A 146 -10.46 19.91 -12.54
N VAL A 147 -10.48 20.29 -13.81
CA VAL A 147 -11.06 21.54 -14.27
C VAL A 147 -12.43 21.24 -14.84
N CYS A 148 -13.47 21.74 -14.20
CA CYS A 148 -14.83 21.68 -14.72
C CYS A 148 -15.25 23.09 -15.16
N ASP A 149 -15.43 23.26 -16.46
CA ASP A 149 -15.93 24.47 -17.08
C ASP A 149 -17.39 24.21 -17.52
N ALA A 150 -18.34 24.97 -16.96
CA ALA A 150 -19.74 24.90 -17.39
C ALA A 150 -20.25 26.30 -17.73
N GLY A 151 -20.79 26.46 -18.94
CA GLY A 151 -21.22 27.76 -19.46
C GLY A 151 -22.53 27.69 -20.22
N TYR A 152 -23.29 28.78 -20.18
CA TYR A 152 -24.49 28.97 -20.99
C TYR A 152 -24.39 30.30 -21.77
N GLY A 153 -24.66 30.24 -23.07
CA GLY A 153 -24.43 31.36 -23.97
C GLY A 153 -25.70 31.92 -24.61
N PHE A 154 -26.08 33.15 -24.25
CA PHE A 154 -26.93 34.04 -25.05
C PHE A 154 -26.44 35.48 -24.88
N ILE A 155 -26.05 36.15 -25.99
CA ILE A 155 -25.77 37.60 -26.23
C ILE A 155 -24.99 38.38 -25.14
N VAL A 156 -25.23 38.20 -23.84
CA VAL A 156 -24.36 38.45 -22.69
C VAL A 156 -24.49 37.24 -21.73
N GLY A 157 -23.55 36.30 -21.78
CA GLY A 157 -23.61 35.06 -20.99
C GLY A 157 -22.68 35.06 -19.77
N GLY A 158 -23.13 34.42 -18.70
CA GLY A 158 -22.32 34.08 -17.52
C GLY A 158 -22.05 32.58 -17.48
N GLY A 159 -20.82 32.20 -17.13
CA GLY A 159 -20.39 30.82 -16.93
C GLY A 159 -19.70 30.67 -15.58
N TYR A 160 -19.60 29.43 -15.11
CA TYR A 160 -18.89 29.08 -13.89
C TYR A 160 -17.77 28.12 -14.24
N ARG A 161 -16.57 28.48 -13.80
CA ARG A 161 -15.41 27.60 -13.83
C ARG A 161 -15.15 27.09 -12.42
N CYS A 162 -15.33 25.81 -12.23
CA CYS A 162 -14.91 25.12 -11.02
C CYS A 162 -13.51 24.54 -11.27
N TYR A 163 -12.57 24.96 -10.45
CA TYR A 163 -11.24 24.39 -10.40
C TYR A 163 -11.12 23.55 -9.15
N LEU A 164 -10.90 22.25 -9.29
CA LEU A 164 -10.62 21.33 -8.19
C LEU A 164 -9.22 20.77 -8.39
N LYS A 165 -8.32 21.05 -7.46
CA LYS A 165 -7.00 20.46 -7.39
C LYS A 165 -6.96 19.50 -6.22
N ALA A 166 -6.64 18.26 -6.51
CA ALA A 166 -6.44 17.19 -5.57
C ALA A 166 -4.93 16.98 -5.44
N ASN A 167 -4.32 17.53 -4.39
CA ASN A 167 -2.89 17.36 -4.12
C ASN A 167 -2.68 16.05 -3.36
N ILE A 168 -1.60 15.35 -3.69
CA ILE A 168 -1.11 14.21 -2.92
C ILE A 168 0.10 14.69 -2.11
N ASP A 169 0.02 14.61 -0.78
CA ASP A 169 1.12 15.10 0.07
C ASP A 169 2.39 14.25 -0.04
N SER A 170 2.24 12.96 -0.32
CA SER A 170 3.34 12.02 -0.49
C SER A 170 2.92 10.86 -1.39
N LEU A 171 3.34 10.91 -2.65
CA LEU A 171 3.11 9.82 -3.60
C LEU A 171 3.68 8.49 -3.10
N ARG A 172 4.84 8.53 -2.45
CA ARG A 172 5.48 7.35 -1.84
C ARG A 172 4.57 6.68 -0.84
N ARG A 173 3.98 7.45 0.07
CA ARG A 173 3.02 6.94 1.07
C ARG A 173 1.80 6.31 0.40
N VAL A 174 1.25 6.96 -0.63
CA VAL A 174 0.11 6.43 -1.41
C VAL A 174 0.44 5.07 -2.03
N VAL A 175 1.53 5.01 -2.80
CA VAL A 175 1.92 3.78 -3.51
C VAL A 175 2.14 2.63 -2.54
N GLN A 176 2.81 2.89 -1.41
CA GLN A 176 3.03 1.87 -0.41
C GLN A 176 1.74 1.37 0.23
N ARG A 177 0.84 2.25 0.66
CA ARG A 177 -0.47 1.84 1.21
C ARG A 177 -1.27 1.02 0.19
N LEU A 178 -1.30 1.46 -1.07
CA LEU A 178 -1.98 0.71 -2.13
C LEU A 178 -1.36 -0.66 -2.37
N SER A 179 -0.03 -0.74 -2.39
CA SER A 179 0.66 -2.03 -2.53
C SER A 179 0.36 -2.96 -1.37
N ASP A 180 0.38 -2.47 -0.12
CA ASP A 180 0.13 -3.27 1.07
C ASP A 180 -1.30 -3.85 1.06
N ILE A 181 -2.29 -3.02 0.72
CA ILE A 181 -3.70 -3.45 0.61
C ILE A 181 -3.88 -4.41 -0.56
N PHE A 182 -3.34 -4.07 -1.73
CA PHE A 182 -3.48 -4.89 -2.93
C PHE A 182 -2.86 -6.27 -2.71
N ILE A 183 -1.63 -6.34 -2.19
CA ILE A 183 -0.94 -7.58 -1.86
C ILE A 183 -1.76 -8.37 -0.84
N TYR A 184 -2.23 -7.72 0.23
CA TYR A 184 -3.04 -8.39 1.26
C TYR A 184 -4.32 -9.00 0.67
N GLU A 185 -5.04 -8.26 -0.15
CA GLU A 185 -6.30 -8.69 -0.77
C GLU A 185 -6.08 -9.82 -1.77
N VAL A 186 -5.04 -9.73 -2.61
CA VAL A 186 -4.62 -10.80 -3.52
C VAL A 186 -4.29 -12.06 -2.71
N LEU A 187 -3.44 -11.94 -1.70
CA LEU A 187 -3.03 -13.07 -0.88
C LEU A 187 -4.19 -13.68 -0.08
N ARG A 188 -5.13 -12.87 0.40
CA ARG A 188 -6.34 -13.35 1.09
C ARG A 188 -7.19 -14.24 0.19
N GLU A 189 -7.36 -13.88 -1.07
CA GLU A 189 -8.06 -14.74 -2.04
C GLU A 189 -7.23 -15.95 -2.45
N VAL A 190 -5.91 -15.78 -2.61
CA VAL A 190 -4.98 -16.88 -2.88
C VAL A 190 -5.02 -17.92 -1.74
N LYS A 191 -5.14 -17.51 -0.48
CA LYS A 191 -5.29 -18.41 0.67
C LYS A 191 -6.52 -19.31 0.52
N LYS A 192 -7.62 -18.82 -0.08
CA LYS A 192 -8.83 -19.61 -0.34
C LYS A 192 -8.63 -20.67 -1.44
N LEU A 193 -7.54 -20.60 -2.21
CA LEU A 193 -7.16 -21.62 -3.18
C LEU A 193 -6.48 -22.85 -2.51
N GLY A 194 -6.38 -22.87 -1.18
CA GLY A 194 -5.79 -23.99 -0.43
C GLY A 194 -4.26 -24.02 -0.51
N LEU A 195 -3.61 -22.87 -0.71
CA LEU A 195 -2.16 -22.78 -0.53
C LEU A 195 -1.79 -23.15 0.91
N SER A 196 -0.63 -23.79 1.06
CA SER A 196 -0.05 -24.00 2.38
C SER A 196 0.23 -22.65 3.04
N ARG A 197 0.25 -22.64 4.38
CA ARG A 197 0.56 -21.45 5.16
C ARG A 197 1.95 -20.89 4.78
N ASP A 198 2.93 -21.76 4.59
CA ASP A 198 4.28 -21.40 4.16
C ASP A 198 4.28 -20.71 2.78
N SER A 199 3.68 -21.34 1.76
CA SER A 199 3.56 -20.76 0.41
C SER A 199 2.94 -19.36 0.41
N PHE A 200 1.93 -19.13 1.27
CA PHE A 200 1.33 -17.82 1.44
C PHE A 200 2.36 -16.77 1.92
N PHE A 201 3.18 -17.09 2.92
CA PHE A 201 4.17 -16.16 3.48
C PHE A 201 5.35 -15.90 2.55
N GLN A 202 5.75 -16.89 1.76
CA GLN A 202 6.81 -16.69 0.77
C GLN A 202 6.33 -15.77 -0.36
N LEU A 203 5.10 -15.97 -0.86
CA LEU A 203 4.49 -15.08 -1.84
C LEU A 203 4.28 -13.67 -1.28
N GLU A 204 3.89 -13.54 -0.01
CA GLU A 204 3.79 -12.25 0.67
C GLU A 204 5.12 -11.50 0.68
N PHE A 205 6.18 -12.16 1.13
CA PHE A 205 7.53 -11.60 1.13
C PHE A 205 7.96 -11.17 -0.27
N MET A 206 7.79 -12.03 -1.28
CA MET A 206 8.18 -11.75 -2.65
C MET A 206 7.41 -10.57 -3.25
N PHE A 207 6.08 -10.56 -3.15
CA PHE A 207 5.27 -9.48 -3.73
C PHE A 207 5.57 -8.13 -3.07
N ARG A 208 5.78 -8.09 -1.75
CA ARG A 208 6.15 -6.86 -1.05
C ARG A 208 7.51 -6.34 -1.51
N ASN A 209 8.51 -7.21 -1.60
CA ASN A 209 9.84 -6.85 -2.12
C ASN A 209 9.75 -6.31 -3.55
N VAL A 210 9.11 -7.04 -4.45
CA VAL A 210 9.01 -6.65 -5.86
C VAL A 210 8.29 -5.30 -6.01
N PHE A 211 7.16 -5.09 -5.33
CA PHE A 211 6.46 -3.81 -5.39
C PHE A 211 7.31 -2.66 -4.87
N ARG A 212 7.95 -2.84 -3.72
CA ARG A 212 8.77 -1.78 -3.11
C ARG A 212 10.01 -1.48 -3.94
N LEU A 213 10.73 -2.50 -4.41
CA LEU A 213 11.86 -2.34 -5.31
C LEU A 213 11.45 -1.60 -6.59
N SER A 214 10.35 -2.00 -7.23
CA SER A 214 9.89 -1.34 -8.46
C SER A 214 9.65 0.15 -8.28
N TYR A 215 8.94 0.52 -7.21
CA TYR A 215 8.65 1.94 -6.94
C TYR A 215 9.90 2.71 -6.50
N GLU A 216 10.64 2.20 -5.52
CA GLU A 216 11.78 2.91 -4.93
C GLU A 216 12.92 3.07 -5.92
N LEU A 217 13.19 2.06 -6.76
CA LEU A 217 14.21 2.15 -7.78
C LEU A 217 13.83 3.13 -8.88
N GLY A 218 12.58 3.08 -9.37
CA GLY A 218 12.10 4.06 -10.35
C GLY A 218 12.12 5.49 -9.82
N PHE A 219 11.67 5.68 -8.57
CA PHE A 219 11.73 6.99 -7.91
C PHE A 219 13.18 7.48 -7.78
N ARG A 220 14.09 6.63 -7.32
CA ARG A 220 15.47 7.02 -7.05
C ARG A 220 16.30 7.25 -8.33
N LEU A 221 16.10 6.45 -9.38
CA LEU A 221 16.75 6.66 -10.68
C LEU A 221 16.53 8.07 -11.23
N LYS A 222 15.33 8.62 -11.04
CA LYS A 222 14.98 9.99 -11.44
C LYS A 222 15.64 11.08 -10.58
N HIS A 223 15.98 10.78 -9.33
CA HIS A 223 16.48 11.77 -8.36
C HIS A 223 17.99 11.66 -8.09
N TYR A 224 18.69 10.68 -8.68
CA TYR A 224 20.13 10.45 -8.46
C TYR A 224 21.08 11.34 -9.28
N ASP A 225 20.56 12.36 -9.99
CA ASP A 225 21.34 13.31 -10.80
C ASP A 225 22.53 13.98 -10.08
N ASN A 226 22.58 13.93 -8.73
CA ASN A 226 23.63 14.55 -7.93
C ASN A 226 24.50 13.58 -7.10
N SER A 227 24.36 12.26 -7.24
CA SER A 227 25.22 11.32 -6.50
C SER A 227 26.52 11.02 -7.24
N SER A 228 27.63 10.88 -6.52
CA SER A 228 28.94 10.56 -7.10
C SER A 228 29.04 9.11 -7.61
N ASP A 229 28.19 8.22 -7.10
CA ASP A 229 28.07 6.81 -7.53
C ASP A 229 26.60 6.34 -7.42
N PRO A 230 25.78 6.57 -8.46
CA PRO A 230 24.39 6.14 -8.49
C PRO A 230 24.23 4.62 -8.33
N ALA A 231 25.17 3.84 -8.85
CA ALA A 231 25.10 2.38 -8.77
C ALA A 231 25.25 1.89 -7.33
N TYR A 232 26.18 2.46 -6.57
CA TYR A 232 26.35 2.18 -5.14
C TYR A 232 25.07 2.49 -4.36
N GLU A 233 24.48 3.67 -4.55
CA GLU A 233 23.28 4.10 -3.82
C GLU A 233 22.03 3.28 -4.21
N ILE A 234 21.92 2.85 -5.47
CA ILE A 234 20.88 1.93 -5.90
C ILE A 234 21.06 0.56 -5.26
N ARG A 235 22.25 -0.04 -5.31
CA ARG A 235 22.53 -1.35 -4.67
C ARG A 235 22.26 -1.32 -3.17
N ARG A 236 22.69 -0.25 -2.50
CA ARG A 236 22.38 0.00 -1.09
C ARG A 236 20.87 -0.01 -0.86
N SER A 237 20.10 0.72 -1.67
CA SER A 237 18.64 0.77 -1.54
C SER A 237 17.99 -0.61 -1.72
N VAL A 238 18.48 -1.43 -2.65
CA VAL A 238 17.98 -2.81 -2.85
C VAL A 238 18.19 -3.65 -1.60
N ILE A 239 19.41 -3.62 -1.03
CA ILE A 239 19.74 -4.33 0.21
C ILE A 239 18.85 -3.85 1.36
N GLU A 240 18.72 -2.53 1.52
CA GLU A 240 17.94 -1.97 2.62
C GLU A 240 16.45 -2.35 2.53
N ILE A 241 15.88 -2.35 1.33
CA ILE A 241 14.51 -2.80 1.08
C ILE A 241 14.35 -4.29 1.41
N PHE A 242 15.29 -5.13 0.96
CA PHE A 242 15.25 -6.57 1.20
C PHE A 242 15.34 -6.92 2.69
N ILE A 243 16.22 -6.23 3.44
CA ILE A 243 16.32 -6.37 4.89
C ILE A 243 15.06 -5.85 5.57
N GLY A 244 14.58 -4.66 5.19
CA GLY A 244 13.39 -4.06 5.78
C GLY A 244 12.15 -4.96 5.64
N GLU A 245 11.91 -5.51 4.45
CA GLU A 245 10.81 -6.46 4.24
C GLU A 245 11.05 -7.79 4.98
N GLY A 246 12.30 -8.18 5.20
CA GLY A 246 12.65 -9.31 6.08
C GLY A 246 12.27 -9.06 7.54
N GLN A 247 12.61 -7.88 8.07
CA GLN A 247 12.23 -7.45 9.42
C GLN A 247 10.71 -7.45 9.57
N TRP A 248 9.99 -6.90 8.58
CA TRP A 248 8.53 -6.92 8.56
C TRP A 248 7.99 -8.34 8.57
N TRP A 249 8.53 -9.21 7.72
CA TRP A 249 8.10 -10.59 7.58
C TRP A 249 8.26 -11.39 8.88
N ILE A 250 9.42 -11.31 9.54
CA ILE A 250 9.63 -12.08 10.78
C ILE A 250 8.74 -11.57 11.91
N LEU A 251 8.54 -10.26 12.02
CA LEU A 251 7.59 -9.69 12.99
C LEU A 251 6.16 -10.13 12.70
N ARG A 252 5.78 -10.20 11.42
CA ARG A 252 4.48 -10.73 11.00
C ARG A 252 4.33 -12.20 11.40
N ARG A 253 5.35 -13.04 11.18
CA ARG A 253 5.34 -14.45 11.60
C ARG A 253 5.19 -14.62 13.12
N ILE A 254 5.98 -13.88 13.91
CA ILE A 254 5.86 -13.91 15.37
C ILE A 254 4.45 -13.47 15.80
N SER A 255 3.93 -12.36 15.27
CA SER A 255 2.60 -11.83 15.61
C SER A 255 1.48 -12.85 15.37
N GLN A 256 1.53 -13.58 14.25
CA GLN A 256 0.50 -14.55 13.90
C GLN A 256 0.59 -15.86 14.69
N SER A 257 1.81 -16.37 14.91
CA SER A 257 2.02 -17.54 15.76
C SER A 257 1.52 -17.25 17.18
N THR A 258 1.88 -16.09 17.71
CA THR A 258 1.41 -15.58 19.00
C THR A 258 -0.11 -15.42 19.04
N GLY A 259 -0.71 -14.83 18.00
CA GLY A 259 -2.16 -14.70 17.88
C GLY A 259 -2.89 -16.05 17.89
N THR A 260 -2.36 -17.04 17.15
CA THR A 260 -2.88 -18.41 17.13
C THR A 260 -2.80 -19.05 18.52
N PHE A 261 -1.71 -18.80 19.25
CA PHE A 261 -1.55 -19.31 20.61
C PHE A 261 -2.53 -18.66 21.59
N ILE A 262 -2.73 -17.35 21.51
CA ILE A 262 -3.76 -16.64 22.29
C ILE A 262 -5.14 -17.23 22.00
N GLN A 263 -5.47 -17.48 20.73
CA GLN A 263 -6.73 -18.13 20.36
C GLN A 263 -6.86 -19.51 20.98
N ASN A 264 -5.81 -20.35 20.91
CA ASN A 264 -5.81 -21.68 21.50
C ASN A 264 -5.96 -21.65 23.03
N LEU A 265 -5.25 -20.75 23.71
CA LEU A 265 -5.39 -20.55 25.15
C LEU A 265 -6.82 -20.19 25.54
N LEU A 266 -7.44 -19.27 24.81
CA LEU A 266 -8.81 -18.82 25.08
C LEU A 266 -9.85 -19.88 24.73
N ASN A 267 -9.68 -20.60 23.61
CA ASN A 267 -10.58 -21.66 23.17
C ASN A 267 -10.57 -22.86 24.12
N ASN A 268 -9.43 -23.14 24.74
CA ASN A 268 -9.27 -24.20 25.73
C ASN A 268 -9.60 -23.74 27.16
N SER A 269 -10.00 -22.47 27.34
CA SER A 269 -10.42 -21.92 28.62
C SER A 269 -11.95 -21.92 28.77
N ASN A 270 -12.43 -21.91 30.01
CA ASN A 270 -13.87 -21.77 30.31
C ASN A 270 -14.44 -20.37 29.99
N LEU A 271 -13.68 -19.49 29.32
CA LEU A 271 -14.03 -18.08 29.07
C LEU A 271 -14.61 -17.81 27.67
N ARG A 272 -14.66 -18.84 26.81
CA ARG A 272 -14.97 -18.75 25.38
C ARG A 272 -16.27 -18.00 25.05
N SER A 273 -17.29 -18.11 25.90
CA SER A 273 -18.61 -17.55 25.63
C SER A 273 -18.77 -16.07 26.03
N SER A 274 -17.74 -15.43 26.59
CA SER A 274 -17.85 -14.02 26.99
C SER A 274 -17.65 -13.05 25.83
N GLY A 275 -18.43 -11.97 25.79
CA GLY A 275 -18.43 -10.99 24.70
C GLY A 275 -17.05 -10.38 24.43
N ASP A 276 -16.28 -10.08 25.47
CA ASP A 276 -14.93 -9.51 25.35
C ASP A 276 -13.94 -10.51 24.75
N VAL A 277 -14.05 -11.80 25.09
CA VAL A 277 -13.22 -12.86 24.49
C VAL A 277 -13.54 -13.03 23.02
N LEU A 278 -14.83 -13.07 22.65
CA LEU A 278 -15.23 -13.11 21.24
C LEU A 278 -14.74 -11.88 20.46
N SER A 279 -14.75 -10.72 21.10
CA SER A 279 -14.26 -9.46 20.52
C SER A 279 -12.74 -9.51 20.29
N LEU A 280 -11.97 -10.02 21.27
CA LEU A 280 -10.53 -10.23 21.12
C LEU A 280 -10.20 -11.25 20.04
N LEU A 281 -10.91 -12.38 20.00
CA LEU A 281 -10.69 -13.43 19.00
C LEU A 281 -10.90 -12.90 17.57
N ARG A 282 -11.99 -12.16 17.34
CA ARG A 282 -12.26 -11.48 16.06
C ARG A 282 -11.18 -10.48 15.72
N LEU A 283 -10.72 -9.71 16.71
CA LEU A 283 -9.67 -8.73 16.49
C LEU A 283 -8.38 -9.41 16.00
N ILE A 284 -7.93 -10.47 16.68
CA ILE A 284 -6.72 -11.24 16.30
C ILE A 284 -6.79 -11.75 14.86
N GLU A 285 -7.95 -12.20 14.40
CA GLU A 285 -8.18 -12.66 13.02
C GLU A 285 -8.03 -11.55 11.97
N THR A 286 -8.22 -10.28 12.36
CA THR A 286 -8.26 -9.12 11.47
C THR A 286 -7.04 -8.22 11.61
N THR A 287 -5.86 -8.76 11.97
CA THR A 287 -4.65 -7.93 12.16
C THR A 287 -4.34 -7.15 10.86
N PRO A 288 -4.44 -5.79 10.89
CA PRO A 288 -4.33 -4.96 9.70
C PRO A 288 -2.89 -4.93 9.18
N MET A 289 -2.72 -4.48 7.94
CA MET A 289 -1.40 -4.27 7.32
C MET A 289 -0.96 -2.81 7.36
N GLU A 290 -1.89 -1.86 7.37
CA GLU A 290 -1.57 -0.44 7.32
C GLU A 290 -1.10 0.11 8.67
N ALA A 291 -0.04 0.93 8.67
CA ALA A 291 0.51 1.57 9.87
C ALA A 291 -0.53 2.36 10.69
N LYS A 292 -1.42 3.11 10.01
CA LYS A 292 -2.46 3.92 10.65
C LYS A 292 -3.48 3.04 11.38
N GLU A 293 -3.85 1.92 10.78
CA GLU A 293 -4.77 0.96 11.37
C GLU A 293 -4.12 0.16 12.49
N LEU A 294 -2.83 -0.21 12.34
CA LEU A 294 -2.05 -0.93 13.36
C LEU A 294 -2.04 -0.21 14.72
N ARG A 295 -1.96 1.13 14.73
CA ARG A 295 -2.02 1.89 16.00
C ARG A 295 -3.37 1.73 16.71
N SER A 296 -4.47 1.98 15.99
CA SER A 296 -5.84 1.84 16.52
C SER A 296 -6.13 0.39 16.93
N TYR A 297 -5.68 -0.56 16.12
CA TYR A 297 -5.75 -1.98 16.38
C TYR A 297 -5.02 -2.36 17.68
N THR A 298 -3.77 -1.91 17.85
CA THR A 298 -2.95 -2.21 19.03
C THR A 298 -3.61 -1.68 20.30
N GLN A 299 -4.19 -0.48 20.25
CA GLN A 299 -4.94 0.09 21.38
C GLN A 299 -6.17 -0.76 21.74
N LYS A 300 -6.97 -1.18 20.75
CA LYS A 300 -8.13 -2.06 20.95
C LYS A 300 -7.71 -3.44 21.48
N PHE A 301 -6.60 -3.98 20.98
CA PHE A 301 -6.06 -5.26 21.42
C PHE A 301 -5.71 -5.22 22.90
N VAL A 302 -4.96 -4.19 23.31
CA VAL A 302 -4.59 -3.97 24.72
C VAL A 302 -5.81 -3.83 25.62
N GLN A 303 -6.81 -3.04 25.19
CA GLN A 303 -8.03 -2.84 25.98
C GLN A 303 -8.75 -4.17 26.25
N ASN A 304 -8.97 -4.98 25.21
CA ASN A 304 -9.60 -6.28 25.35
C ASN A 304 -8.74 -7.26 26.17
N ALA A 305 -7.43 -7.30 25.93
CA ALA A 305 -6.52 -8.16 26.68
C ALA A 305 -6.51 -7.82 28.18
N ASN A 306 -6.52 -6.53 28.54
CA ASN A 306 -6.58 -6.08 29.94
C ASN A 306 -7.89 -6.46 30.63
N GLN A 307 -9.02 -6.44 29.93
CA GLN A 307 -10.32 -6.87 30.48
C GLN A 307 -10.35 -8.39 30.74
N ILE A 308 -9.69 -9.17 29.90
CA ILE A 308 -9.67 -10.64 29.99
C ILE A 308 -8.66 -11.13 31.02
N THR A 309 -7.50 -10.48 31.14
CA THR A 309 -6.37 -10.94 31.96
C THR A 309 -6.74 -11.29 33.42
N PRO A 310 -7.56 -10.50 34.16
CA PRO A 310 -7.96 -10.86 35.53
C PRO A 310 -8.72 -12.19 35.66
N ARG A 311 -9.29 -12.69 34.55
CA ARG A 311 -10.08 -13.93 34.50
C ARG A 311 -9.25 -15.13 34.06
N ILE A 312 -8.00 -14.92 33.67
CA ILE A 312 -7.08 -15.98 33.24
C ILE A 312 -6.60 -16.76 34.47
N HIS A 313 -6.69 -18.09 34.41
CA HIS A 313 -6.28 -18.97 35.51
C HIS A 313 -4.76 -18.90 35.77
N ALA A 314 -4.37 -19.03 37.04
CA ALA A 314 -2.98 -18.93 37.48
C ALA A 314 -2.03 -19.93 36.81
N ASN A 315 -2.52 -21.09 36.38
CA ASN A 315 -1.71 -22.12 35.71
C ASN A 315 -1.31 -21.74 34.27
N ILE A 316 -2.01 -20.80 33.63
CA ILE A 316 -1.74 -20.35 32.24
C ILE A 316 -1.39 -18.86 32.15
N ILE A 317 -1.34 -18.14 33.28
CA ILE A 317 -1.16 -16.69 33.30
C ILE A 317 0.19 -16.26 32.69
N ASN A 318 1.27 -17.00 32.93
CA ASN A 318 2.58 -16.69 32.36
C ASN A 318 2.57 -16.86 30.84
N SER A 319 1.98 -17.94 30.35
CA SER A 319 1.82 -18.16 28.90
C SER A 319 0.94 -17.09 28.28
N TRP A 320 -0.12 -16.68 28.96
CA TRP A 320 -0.97 -15.57 28.53
C TRP A 320 -0.18 -14.25 28.44
N LEU A 321 0.51 -13.85 29.52
CA LEU A 321 1.29 -12.62 29.59
C LEU A 321 2.42 -12.58 28.55
N GLN A 322 3.11 -13.70 28.35
CA GLN A 322 4.13 -13.85 27.32
C GLN A 322 3.58 -13.54 25.93
N ASN A 323 2.43 -14.13 25.59
CA ASN A 323 1.88 -13.99 24.25
C ASN A 323 1.22 -12.63 24.02
N ILE A 324 0.49 -12.06 24.99
CA ILE A 324 -0.04 -10.70 24.79
C ILE A 324 1.09 -9.66 24.68
N SER A 325 2.20 -9.86 25.41
CA SER A 325 3.34 -8.95 25.39
C SER A 325 4.14 -9.09 24.09
N ALA A 326 4.33 -10.33 23.59
CA ALA A 326 4.95 -10.59 22.29
C ALA A 326 4.12 -9.99 21.14
N LEU A 327 2.80 -10.19 21.14
CA LEU A 327 1.93 -9.63 20.11
C LEU A 327 1.95 -8.10 20.14
N TRP A 328 1.86 -7.48 21.32
CA TRP A 328 1.96 -6.02 21.44
C TRP A 328 3.31 -5.47 20.96
N ALA A 329 4.43 -6.13 21.33
CA ALA A 329 5.76 -5.72 20.90
C ALA A 329 5.91 -5.83 19.37
N CYS A 330 5.45 -6.93 18.76
CA CYS A 330 5.45 -7.09 17.31
C CYS A 330 4.62 -6.02 16.61
N LEU A 331 3.39 -5.76 17.06
CA LEU A 331 2.52 -4.76 16.46
C LEU A 331 3.11 -3.35 16.56
N THR A 332 3.75 -3.04 17.68
CA THR A 332 4.44 -1.75 17.88
C THR A 332 5.63 -1.60 16.93
N LEU A 333 6.47 -2.63 16.79
CA LEU A 333 7.59 -2.62 15.86
C LEU A 333 7.13 -2.57 14.39
N LEU A 334 6.08 -3.30 14.04
CA LEU A 334 5.45 -3.24 12.72
C LEU A 334 4.89 -1.85 12.42
N GLU A 335 4.21 -1.21 13.38
CA GLU A 335 3.72 0.17 13.23
C GLU A 335 4.86 1.13 12.91
N VAL A 336 5.98 1.04 13.64
CA VAL A 336 7.15 1.91 13.42
C VAL A 336 7.80 1.63 12.06
N LEU A 337 8.00 0.36 11.71
CA LEU A 337 8.61 -0.02 10.44
C LEU A 337 7.74 0.37 9.23
N SER A 338 6.42 0.16 9.32
CA SER A 338 5.50 0.57 8.26
C SER A 338 5.42 2.11 8.13
N ARG A 339 5.67 2.88 9.19
CA ARG A 339 5.82 4.34 9.09
C ARG A 339 7.12 4.75 8.44
N SER A 340 8.25 4.14 8.82
CA SER A 340 9.55 4.49 8.23
C SER A 340 9.56 4.26 6.72
N PHE A 341 8.94 3.16 6.29
CA PHE A 341 8.63 2.91 4.89
C PHE A 341 7.87 4.06 4.25
N ALA A 342 6.72 4.45 4.83
CA ALA A 342 5.83 5.48 4.27
C ALA A 342 6.50 6.85 4.16
N ASP A 343 7.32 7.21 5.15
CA ASP A 343 8.00 8.51 5.23
C ASP A 343 9.21 8.59 4.28
N GLY A 344 9.73 7.45 3.80
CA GLY A 344 10.79 7.37 2.80
C GLY A 344 12.18 7.82 3.25
N THR A 345 12.33 8.18 4.51
CA THR A 345 13.60 8.64 5.10
C THR A 345 14.51 7.49 5.51
N SER A 346 13.95 6.31 5.82
CA SER A 346 14.67 5.12 6.23
C SER A 346 13.83 3.86 6.04
N PHE A 347 14.44 2.74 5.65
CA PHE A 347 13.79 1.42 5.66
C PHE A 347 13.87 0.73 7.02
N PHE A 348 14.33 1.44 8.06
CA PHE A 348 14.58 0.90 9.39
C PHE A 348 13.98 1.77 10.49
N TYR A 349 13.97 1.22 11.70
CA TYR A 349 13.57 1.93 12.91
C TYR A 349 14.33 3.24 13.06
N GLY A 350 13.58 4.35 13.13
CA GLY A 350 14.10 5.69 13.39
C GLY A 350 14.39 5.91 14.88
N GLU A 351 13.69 6.85 15.50
CA GLU A 351 13.89 7.18 16.92
C GLU A 351 13.76 5.94 17.83
N PRO A 352 14.66 5.76 18.82
CA PRO A 352 14.69 4.55 19.64
C PRO A 352 13.53 4.44 20.64
N LYS A 353 12.62 5.41 20.69
CA LYS A 353 11.57 5.50 21.70
C LYS A 353 10.27 4.82 21.27
N VAL A 354 9.62 4.15 22.22
CA VAL A 354 8.28 3.63 22.03
C VAL A 354 7.27 4.77 22.14
N THR A 355 6.64 5.15 21.04
CA THR A 355 5.66 6.25 20.99
C THR A 355 4.23 5.82 21.34
N SER A 356 3.96 4.51 21.31
CA SER A 356 2.66 3.94 21.68
C SER A 356 2.57 3.71 23.18
N PRO A 357 1.42 4.02 23.82
CA PRO A 357 1.25 3.84 25.26
C PRO A 357 1.44 2.36 25.63
N ILE A 358 2.36 2.12 26.56
CA ILE A 358 2.73 0.77 26.99
C ILE A 358 1.79 0.32 28.10
N PRO A 359 1.04 -0.78 27.93
CA PRO A 359 0.18 -1.32 28.98
C PRO A 359 1.02 -1.75 30.18
N GLU A 360 0.60 -1.42 31.40
CA GLU A 360 1.38 -1.68 32.62
C GLU A 360 1.79 -3.15 32.76
N ARG A 361 0.85 -4.09 32.57
CA ARG A 361 1.13 -5.54 32.65
C ARG A 361 2.09 -6.03 31.58
N VAL A 362 2.00 -5.48 30.37
CA VAL A 362 2.92 -5.79 29.27
C VAL A 362 4.31 -5.24 29.60
N ARG A 363 4.38 -4.01 30.14
CA ARG A 363 5.62 -3.37 30.57
C ARG A 363 6.32 -4.19 31.65
N SER A 364 5.64 -4.49 32.75
CA SER A 364 6.24 -5.25 33.86
C SER A 364 6.66 -6.65 33.43
N TRP A 365 5.90 -7.30 32.53
CA TRP A 365 6.31 -8.59 31.97
C TRP A 365 7.59 -8.47 31.14
N ILE A 366 7.66 -7.52 30.21
CA ILE A 366 8.86 -7.29 29.38
C ILE A 366 10.07 -6.95 30.25
N TYR A 367 9.93 -6.07 31.24
CA TYR A 367 11.02 -5.74 32.18
C TYR A 367 11.51 -6.96 32.95
N THR A 368 10.60 -7.81 33.42
CA THR A 368 10.97 -9.05 34.09
C THR A 368 11.78 -9.96 33.17
N GLN A 369 11.35 -10.13 31.92
CA GLN A 369 12.05 -10.99 30.95
C GLN A 369 13.40 -10.42 30.51
N LEU A 370 13.53 -9.09 30.45
CA LEU A 370 14.77 -8.39 30.12
C LEU A 370 15.68 -8.16 31.34
N GLN A 371 15.24 -8.50 32.55
CA GLN A 371 15.91 -8.17 33.81
C GLN A 371 16.22 -6.66 33.94
N LYS A 372 15.32 -5.82 33.41
CA LYS A 372 15.48 -4.36 33.34
C LYS A 372 14.74 -3.68 34.50
N PRO A 373 15.31 -2.65 35.16
CA PRO A 373 14.61 -1.91 36.22
C PRO A 373 13.37 -1.19 35.71
N GLU A 374 12.28 -1.18 36.50
CA GLU A 374 11.02 -0.51 36.09
C GLU A 374 11.14 1.02 35.96
N SER A 375 12.20 1.61 36.52
CA SER A 375 12.50 3.04 36.42
C SER A 375 13.06 3.48 35.07
N GLU A 376 13.54 2.56 34.24
CA GLU A 376 14.12 2.89 32.93
C GLU A 376 13.07 2.95 31.84
N GLU A 377 13.23 3.84 30.86
CA GLU A 377 12.34 3.90 29.70
C GLU A 377 12.54 2.67 28.78
N LEU A 378 11.43 2.09 28.30
CA LEU A 378 11.47 0.98 27.34
C LEU A 378 11.72 1.54 25.93
N THR A 379 12.73 1.00 25.25
CA THR A 379 13.15 1.40 23.90
C THR A 379 12.69 0.39 22.84
N LEU A 380 12.75 0.77 21.56
CA LEU A 380 12.54 -0.16 20.44
C LEU A 380 13.57 -1.31 20.45
N ASN A 381 14.80 -1.04 20.89
CA ASN A 381 15.83 -2.08 21.02
C ASN A 381 15.47 -3.09 22.11
N ASP A 382 14.89 -2.63 23.23
CA ASP A 382 14.38 -3.51 24.28
C ASP A 382 13.28 -4.42 23.73
N LEU A 383 12.39 -3.91 22.88
CA LEU A 383 11.36 -4.73 22.22
C LEU A 383 11.96 -5.79 21.31
N LYS A 384 12.96 -5.45 20.50
CA LYS A 384 13.68 -6.42 19.65
C LYS A 384 14.32 -7.51 20.51
N ASN A 385 15.06 -7.13 21.55
CA ASN A 385 15.72 -8.07 22.45
C ASN A 385 14.73 -8.99 23.16
N TYR A 386 13.58 -8.45 23.58
CA TYR A 386 12.51 -9.24 24.17
C TYR A 386 11.97 -10.28 23.19
N LEU A 387 11.75 -9.90 21.93
CA LEU A 387 11.28 -10.83 20.89
C LEU A 387 12.30 -11.90 20.52
N LEU A 388 13.60 -11.60 20.62
CA LEU A 388 14.68 -12.56 20.37
C LEU A 388 14.80 -13.67 21.44
N GLY A 389 14.11 -13.54 22.58
CA GLY A 389 14.02 -14.56 23.61
C GLY A 389 12.95 -15.62 23.33
N GLU A 390 12.13 -15.93 24.35
CA GLU A 390 11.04 -16.91 24.28
C GLU A 390 10.08 -16.76 23.08
N PRO A 391 9.68 -15.55 22.63
CA PRO A 391 8.80 -15.43 21.47
C PRO A 391 9.39 -16.04 20.20
N LEU A 392 10.68 -15.82 19.95
CA LEU A 392 11.36 -16.36 18.78
C LEU A 392 11.63 -17.86 18.92
N SER A 393 12.10 -18.34 20.07
CA SER A 393 12.31 -19.79 20.26
C SER A 393 11.01 -20.56 20.08
N SER A 394 9.92 -20.10 20.70
CA SER A 394 8.58 -20.68 20.53
C SER A 394 8.11 -20.70 19.07
N LEU A 395 8.47 -19.72 18.26
CA LEU A 395 8.18 -19.71 16.82
C LEU A 395 9.02 -20.77 16.09
N LEU A 396 10.34 -20.74 16.26
CA LEU A 396 11.27 -21.61 15.54
C LEU A 396 11.06 -23.10 15.87
N ASP A 397 10.68 -23.42 17.11
CA ASP A 397 10.43 -24.79 17.55
C ASP A 397 9.13 -25.38 16.96
N ARG A 398 8.13 -24.53 16.68
CA ARG A 398 6.79 -24.97 16.29
C ARG A 398 6.53 -24.86 14.79
N GLU A 399 7.13 -23.88 14.14
CA GLU A 399 6.91 -23.56 12.73
C GLU A 399 8.18 -23.90 11.93
N THR A 400 8.33 -25.17 11.57
CA THR A 400 9.53 -25.70 10.87
C THR A 400 9.80 -25.04 9.52
N ASP A 401 8.79 -24.40 8.93
CA ASP A 401 8.93 -23.61 7.70
C ASP A 401 9.71 -22.31 7.91
N VAL A 402 9.68 -21.73 9.12
CA VAL A 402 10.38 -20.46 9.41
C VAL A 402 11.92 -20.63 9.36
N PRO A 403 12.54 -21.59 10.06
CA PRO A 403 13.98 -21.83 9.94
C PRO A 403 14.43 -22.10 8.50
N TYR A 404 13.65 -22.90 7.77
CA TYR A 404 13.91 -23.29 6.38
C TYR A 404 13.86 -22.09 5.43
N PHE A 405 12.86 -21.21 5.59
CA PHE A 405 12.76 -20.01 4.77
C PHE A 405 13.88 -19.02 5.07
N LEU A 406 14.20 -18.80 6.35
CA LEU A 406 15.35 -17.98 6.73
C LEU A 406 16.66 -18.56 6.17
N GLU A 407 16.75 -19.89 5.98
CA GLU A 407 17.97 -20.54 5.52
C GLU A 407 18.21 -20.25 4.07
N GLN A 408 17.12 -20.23 3.29
CA GLN A 408 17.17 -19.88 1.88
C GLN A 408 17.58 -18.44 1.67
N LEU A 409 16.94 -17.52 2.40
CA LEU A 409 17.12 -16.08 2.14
C LEU A 409 18.37 -15.46 2.76
N TYR A 410 18.79 -15.95 3.92
CA TYR A 410 19.71 -15.18 4.76
C TYR A 410 20.98 -15.93 5.17
N THR A 411 21.13 -17.21 4.83
CA THR A 411 22.37 -17.95 5.14
C THR A 411 23.57 -17.36 4.41
N LYS A 412 23.43 -17.13 3.10
CA LYS A 412 24.50 -16.52 2.29
C LYS A 412 24.69 -15.04 2.61
N PHE A 413 23.60 -14.37 2.98
CA PHE A 413 23.59 -12.94 3.24
C PHE A 413 24.29 -12.57 4.57
N PHE A 414 24.05 -13.34 5.63
CA PHE A 414 24.60 -13.09 6.96
C PHE A 414 25.70 -14.05 7.40
N PHE A 415 26.04 -15.06 6.59
CA PHE A 415 27.04 -16.09 6.90
C PHE A 415 26.79 -16.79 8.24
N SER A 416 25.51 -17.07 8.56
CA SER A 416 25.10 -17.70 9.81
C SER A 416 24.25 -18.94 9.58
N GLU A 417 24.67 -20.07 10.16
CA GLU A 417 23.91 -21.32 10.12
C GLU A 417 22.74 -21.33 11.11
N SER A 418 22.81 -20.55 12.19
CA SER A 418 21.76 -20.50 13.22
C SER A 418 20.57 -19.61 12.80
N PRO A 419 19.32 -20.14 12.79
CA PRO A 419 18.12 -19.33 12.51
C PRO A 419 17.94 -18.17 13.49
N THR A 420 18.20 -18.40 14.78
CA THR A 420 18.10 -17.37 15.82
C THR A 420 19.07 -16.22 15.56
N GLU A 421 20.31 -16.57 15.19
CA GLU A 421 21.34 -15.59 14.86
C GLU A 421 20.98 -14.79 13.59
N ARG A 422 20.42 -15.45 12.56
CA ARG A 422 19.91 -14.76 11.36
C ARG A 422 18.82 -13.75 11.69
N VAL A 423 17.87 -14.10 12.57
CA VAL A 423 16.83 -13.15 13.01
C VAL A 423 17.43 -12.01 13.85
N ARG A 424 18.43 -12.29 14.69
CA ARG A 424 19.14 -11.26 15.47
C ARG A 424 19.84 -10.26 14.56
N LEU A 425 20.57 -10.73 13.55
CA LEU A 425 21.24 -9.88 12.56
C LEU A 425 20.23 -9.10 11.72
N LEU A 426 19.12 -9.73 11.34
CA LEU A 426 18.02 -9.09 10.61
C LEU A 426 17.40 -7.94 11.40
N LEU A 427 16.98 -8.16 12.64
CA LEU A 427 16.30 -7.15 13.46
C LEU A 427 17.24 -6.00 13.92
N ASN A 428 18.53 -6.28 14.03
CA ASN A 428 19.56 -5.33 14.45
C ASN A 428 20.43 -4.81 13.31
N TYR A 429 20.00 -5.01 12.06
CA TYR A 429 20.72 -4.52 10.89
C TYR A 429 20.94 -3.00 10.97
N LEU A 430 22.16 -2.58 10.61
CA LEU A 430 22.55 -1.19 10.47
C LEU A 430 22.94 -0.93 8.99
N PRO A 431 22.48 0.16 8.36
CA PRO A 431 22.75 0.44 6.94
C PRO A 431 24.22 0.35 6.51
N GLU A 432 25.14 0.72 7.40
CA GLU A 432 26.58 0.74 7.14
C GLU A 432 27.27 -0.62 7.41
N SER A 433 26.54 -1.61 7.92
CA SER A 433 27.10 -2.90 8.31
C SER A 433 27.38 -3.84 7.12
N ILE A 434 26.80 -3.57 5.95
CA ILE A 434 26.99 -4.36 4.74
C ILE A 434 27.35 -3.42 3.58
N SER A 435 28.50 -3.66 2.98
CA SER A 435 28.93 -2.97 1.75
C SER A 435 28.01 -3.37 0.59
N PRO A 436 27.47 -2.42 -0.19
CA PRO A 436 26.52 -2.70 -1.28
C PRO A 436 27.24 -3.20 -2.54
N GLU A 437 27.83 -4.38 -2.42
CA GLU A 437 28.55 -5.10 -3.47
C GLU A 437 27.60 -5.96 -4.30
N ASP A 438 27.98 -6.21 -5.56
CA ASP A 438 27.17 -6.97 -6.53
C ASP A 438 26.82 -8.39 -6.03
N ILE A 439 27.68 -8.98 -5.18
CA ILE A 439 27.45 -10.31 -4.61
C ILE A 439 26.19 -10.38 -3.74
N TYR A 440 25.84 -9.31 -3.02
CA TYR A 440 24.62 -9.26 -2.22
C TYR A 440 23.38 -9.11 -3.10
N ILE A 441 23.51 -8.41 -4.24
CA ILE A 441 22.44 -8.30 -5.23
C ILE A 441 22.19 -9.65 -5.91
N GLU A 442 23.27 -10.39 -6.21
CA GLU A 442 23.19 -11.75 -6.73
C GLU A 442 22.47 -12.69 -5.75
N TYR A 443 22.77 -12.60 -4.44
CA TYR A 443 22.06 -13.37 -3.42
C TYR A 443 20.56 -13.02 -3.40
N ILE A 444 20.22 -11.73 -3.33
CA ILE A 444 18.82 -11.27 -3.35
C ILE A 444 18.09 -11.76 -4.61
N ARG A 445 18.72 -11.63 -5.78
CA ARG A 445 18.15 -12.11 -7.05
C ARG A 445 17.88 -13.60 -7.00
N SER A 446 18.90 -14.39 -6.65
CA SER A 446 18.80 -15.85 -6.55
C SER A 446 17.66 -16.27 -5.62
N ASP A 447 17.50 -15.57 -4.50
CA ASP A 447 16.52 -15.91 -3.47
C ASP A 447 15.09 -15.57 -3.90
N LEU A 448 14.89 -14.41 -4.54
CA LEU A 448 13.59 -14.03 -5.10
C LEU A 448 13.19 -14.93 -6.29
N SER A 449 14.14 -15.28 -7.16
CA SER A 449 13.91 -16.22 -8.27
C SER A 449 13.52 -17.61 -7.75
N LEU A 450 14.15 -18.09 -6.68
CA LEU A 450 13.81 -19.37 -6.06
C LEU A 450 12.37 -19.40 -5.54
N ILE A 451 11.91 -18.31 -4.88
CA ILE A 451 10.52 -18.20 -4.44
C ILE A 451 9.58 -18.19 -5.65
N LEU A 452 9.92 -17.43 -6.71
CA LEU A 452 9.12 -17.32 -7.92
C LEU A 452 8.92 -18.68 -8.59
N GLU A 453 10.00 -19.45 -8.77
CA GLU A 453 9.98 -20.77 -9.39
C GLU A 453 9.14 -21.77 -8.58
N ARG A 454 9.28 -21.75 -7.25
CA ARG A 454 8.60 -22.71 -6.37
C ARG A 454 7.13 -22.39 -6.19
N GLN A 455 6.81 -21.11 -5.97
CA GLN A 455 5.48 -20.71 -5.53
C GLN A 455 4.61 -20.24 -6.69
N LEU A 456 5.17 -19.55 -7.69
CA LEU A 456 4.39 -18.87 -8.74
C LEU A 456 4.36 -19.64 -10.07
N SER A 457 3.99 -20.92 -10.00
CA SER A 457 3.78 -21.75 -11.20
C SER A 457 2.71 -21.18 -12.14
N ALA A 458 2.80 -21.52 -13.44
CA ALA A 458 1.78 -21.14 -14.43
C ALA A 458 0.36 -21.57 -14.00
N ASN A 459 0.24 -22.72 -13.34
CA ASN A 459 -1.04 -23.19 -12.79
C ASN A 459 -1.55 -22.27 -11.67
N LEU A 460 -0.70 -21.84 -10.74
CA LEU A 460 -1.11 -20.89 -9.71
C LEU A 460 -1.51 -19.54 -10.33
N LYS A 461 -0.72 -19.01 -11.27
CA LYS A 461 -1.05 -17.76 -11.99
C LYS A 461 -2.45 -17.83 -12.63
N ASN A 462 -2.77 -18.96 -13.29
CA ASN A 462 -4.07 -19.19 -13.90
C ASN A 462 -5.20 -19.29 -12.86
N ARG A 463 -4.98 -20.01 -11.76
CA ARG A 463 -5.97 -20.15 -10.67
C ARG A 463 -6.25 -18.81 -9.99
N ILE A 464 -5.21 -17.98 -9.79
CA ILE A 464 -5.35 -16.61 -9.30
C ILE A 464 -6.19 -15.79 -10.27
N GLY A 465 -5.85 -15.78 -11.57
CA GLY A 465 -6.65 -15.06 -12.57
C GLY A 465 -8.11 -15.50 -12.62
N GLN A 466 -8.38 -16.81 -12.58
CA GLN A 466 -9.73 -17.36 -12.54
C GLN A 466 -10.53 -16.92 -11.31
N ARG A 467 -9.87 -16.82 -10.15
CA ARG A 467 -10.50 -16.41 -8.89
C ARG A 467 -11.03 -14.98 -8.94
N PHE A 468 -10.38 -14.11 -9.69
CA PHE A 468 -10.74 -12.70 -9.86
C PHE A 468 -11.56 -12.41 -11.11
N THR A 469 -12.10 -13.42 -11.80
CA THR A 469 -12.93 -13.22 -13.00
C THR A 469 -14.16 -12.32 -12.77
N GLY A 470 -14.70 -12.31 -11.54
CA GLY A 470 -15.78 -11.41 -11.12
C GLY A 470 -15.34 -10.00 -10.68
N GLN A 471 -14.03 -9.75 -10.63
CA GLN A 471 -13.39 -8.46 -10.30
C GLN A 471 -12.34 -8.15 -11.37
N GLN A 472 -12.81 -7.77 -12.56
CA GLN A 472 -11.95 -7.64 -13.74
C GLN A 472 -10.77 -6.69 -13.52
N GLU A 473 -10.95 -5.64 -12.72
CA GLU A 473 -9.93 -4.66 -12.36
C GLU A 473 -8.77 -5.32 -11.60
N ILE A 474 -9.08 -6.15 -10.60
CA ILE A 474 -8.06 -6.87 -9.82
C ILE A 474 -7.36 -7.91 -10.68
N SER A 475 -8.11 -8.62 -11.55
CA SER A 475 -7.51 -9.57 -12.50
C SER A 475 -6.53 -8.88 -13.45
N ILE A 476 -6.86 -7.68 -13.95
CA ILE A 476 -5.97 -6.88 -14.81
C ILE A 476 -4.73 -6.44 -14.02
N LEU A 477 -4.88 -5.91 -12.81
CA LEU A 477 -3.73 -5.50 -11.98
C LEU A 477 -2.78 -6.68 -11.70
N ILE A 478 -3.31 -7.88 -11.48
CA ILE A 478 -2.48 -9.07 -11.27
C ILE A 478 -1.73 -9.45 -12.55
N GLN A 479 -2.45 -9.57 -13.68
CA GLN A 479 -1.91 -10.09 -14.94
C GLN A 479 -1.02 -9.10 -15.67
N SER A 480 -1.35 -7.81 -15.61
CA SER A 480 -0.70 -6.75 -16.37
C SER A 480 0.29 -5.92 -15.55
N ALA A 481 0.24 -5.99 -14.21
CA ALA A 481 1.19 -5.28 -13.35
C ALA A 481 1.97 -6.24 -12.45
N LEU A 482 1.33 -6.96 -11.53
CA LEU A 482 2.06 -7.74 -10.50
C LEU A 482 2.96 -8.82 -11.10
N PHE A 483 2.46 -9.69 -11.98
CA PHE A 483 3.29 -10.75 -12.56
C PHE A 483 4.40 -10.20 -13.48
N PRO A 484 4.14 -9.27 -14.41
CA PRO A 484 5.21 -8.64 -15.18
C PRO A 484 6.25 -7.96 -14.29
N MET A 485 5.82 -7.25 -13.24
CA MET A 485 6.70 -6.57 -12.30
C MET A 485 7.64 -7.56 -11.58
N THR A 486 7.14 -8.73 -11.17
CA THR A 486 8.01 -9.77 -10.58
C THR A 486 9.14 -10.15 -11.53
N THR A 487 8.82 -10.44 -12.80
CA THR A 487 9.80 -10.79 -13.82
C THR A 487 10.76 -9.63 -14.13
N ILE A 488 10.26 -8.40 -14.25
CA ILE A 488 11.09 -7.23 -14.54
C ILE A 488 12.11 -6.99 -13.43
N VAL A 489 11.67 -7.02 -12.17
CA VAL A 489 12.59 -6.81 -11.03
C VAL A 489 13.62 -7.92 -10.96
N THR A 490 13.19 -9.19 -10.96
CA THR A 490 14.11 -10.32 -10.73
C THR A 490 15.06 -10.54 -11.89
N ASP A 491 14.55 -10.49 -13.12
CA ASP A 491 15.30 -10.98 -14.28
C ASP A 491 16.07 -9.84 -14.98
N HIS A 492 15.52 -8.62 -14.95
CA HIS A 492 16.11 -7.47 -15.64
C HIS A 492 16.79 -6.51 -14.67
N VAL A 493 16.05 -5.90 -13.74
CA VAL A 493 16.59 -4.81 -12.89
C VAL A 493 17.76 -5.28 -12.04
N LEU A 494 17.59 -6.36 -11.28
CA LEU A 494 18.68 -6.87 -10.42
C LEU A 494 19.86 -7.36 -11.25
N THR A 495 19.62 -7.96 -12.41
CA THR A 495 20.68 -8.40 -13.34
C THR A 495 21.47 -7.22 -13.92
N SER A 496 20.82 -6.13 -14.29
CA SER A 496 21.50 -4.92 -14.77
C SER A 496 22.39 -4.30 -13.69
N LEU A 497 21.94 -4.31 -12.44
CA LEU A 497 22.74 -3.84 -11.30
C LEU A 497 23.99 -4.70 -11.06
N ILE A 498 23.86 -6.03 -11.16
CA ILE A 498 24.98 -6.97 -11.04
C ILE A 498 26.01 -6.76 -12.16
N ASN A 499 25.54 -6.46 -13.37
CA ASN A 499 26.40 -6.27 -14.54
C ASN A 499 27.04 -4.88 -14.62
N GLY A 500 26.67 -3.95 -13.73
CA GLY A 500 27.15 -2.57 -13.77
C GLY A 500 26.61 -1.74 -14.96
N ASN A 501 25.58 -2.23 -15.64
CA ASN A 501 24.94 -1.55 -16.78
C ASN A 501 23.91 -0.54 -16.27
N ILE A 502 24.40 0.52 -15.61
CA ILE A 502 23.61 1.73 -15.35
C ILE A 502 24.20 2.81 -16.26
N SER A 503 24.09 2.62 -17.58
CA SER A 503 24.43 3.67 -18.54
C SER A 503 23.22 4.58 -18.73
N ASN A 504 23.46 5.86 -19.01
CA ASN A 504 22.41 6.85 -19.30
C ASN A 504 21.53 6.52 -20.52
N GLU A 505 21.77 5.40 -21.22
CA GLU A 505 20.94 4.92 -22.33
C GLU A 505 19.83 3.95 -21.89
N ASP A 506 19.90 3.43 -20.64
CA ASP A 506 18.89 2.55 -20.04
C ASP A 506 17.95 3.28 -19.05
N GLN A 507 18.07 4.62 -18.95
CA GLN A 507 17.09 5.52 -18.33
C GLN A 507 15.98 5.85 -19.32
#